data_AF-A0AAD8IR70-F1
#
_entry.id   AF-A0AAD8IR70-F1
#
_cell.length_a   1.000
_cell.length_b   1.000
_cell.length_c   1.000
_cell.angle_alpha   90.00
_cell.angle_beta   90.00
_cell.angle_gamma   90.00
#
_symmetry.space_group_name_H-M   'P 1'
#
loop_
_entity.id
_entity.type
_entity.pdbx_description
1 polymer ?
#
loop_
_entity_poly.entity_id
_entity_poly.type
_entity_poly.pdbx_seq_one_letter_code
_entity_poly.pdbx_strand_id
1 'polypeptide(L)'
;MAVEAQLFSENMGLSHNIYPQDLVFSSGMGIDDNGFPVFQDYSNQAYKLLPPISTTTINTQSAAGLSSSPSSSTGLLLSSMEFFQSLATELEKQRTEIDSYLQIQNEKLRMVLQEETRQNGIVLQRYASKLMSFIKQKENDLAVANMRTMQLQQILLRSNMESKAWKSKALENESSVMNLTNKLNQVKEKILLSQNSVQDEESYCGSSSMTKRNNCKVCNAHSTCVIFFPCRHLCCCKACEAHLVFCPLCQTVKQESMEIFLG
;
A
#
# COMPACT_ATOMS: atom_id res chain seq x y z
N MET A 1 5.77 -39.42 1.25
CA MET A 1 5.96 -38.93 2.63
C MET A 1 5.73 -37.43 2.60
N ALA A 2 4.57 -37.02 3.09
CA ALA A 2 4.18 -35.62 3.25
C ALA A 2 4.87 -35.05 4.50
N VAL A 3 5.31 -33.80 4.44
CA VAL A 3 5.69 -33.04 5.62
C VAL A 3 4.88 -31.75 5.61
N GLU A 4 3.86 -31.74 6.47
CA GLU A 4 3.10 -30.56 6.83
C GLU A 4 4.02 -29.57 7.56
N ALA A 5 3.93 -28.29 7.20
CA ALA A 5 4.48 -27.20 7.99
C ALA A 5 3.31 -26.43 8.60
N GLN A 6 3.13 -26.60 9.91
CA GLN A 6 2.18 -25.86 10.72
C GLN A 6 2.88 -24.69 11.43
N LEU A 7 2.19 -23.54 11.41
CA LEU A 7 2.18 -22.43 12.37
C LEU A 7 3.32 -21.41 12.36
N PHE A 8 2.96 -20.18 11.95
CA PHE A 8 3.13 -18.98 12.79
C PHE A 8 1.95 -18.02 12.51
N SER A 9 1.13 -17.78 13.53
CA SER A 9 0.09 -16.76 13.55
C SER A 9 0.56 -15.66 14.49
N GLU A 10 0.92 -14.51 13.94
CA GLU A 10 1.15 -13.30 14.73
C GLU A 10 -0.10 -12.42 14.66
N ASN A 11 -0.81 -12.47 15.77
CA ASN A 11 -1.89 -11.60 16.16
C ASN A 11 -1.34 -10.19 16.43
N MET A 12 -1.69 -9.21 15.60
CA MET A 12 -1.53 -7.79 15.92
C MET A 12 -2.91 -7.18 16.05
N GLY A 13 -3.47 -7.29 17.25
CA GLY A 13 -4.64 -6.55 17.66
C GLY A 13 -4.30 -5.08 17.90
N LEU A 14 -5.11 -4.18 17.35
CA LEU A 14 -5.35 -2.86 17.94
C LEU A 14 -6.82 -2.51 17.77
N SER A 15 -7.58 -2.74 18.83
CA SER A 15 -8.86 -2.10 19.08
C SER A 15 -8.59 -0.71 19.66
N HIS A 16 -8.99 0.36 18.98
CA HIS A 16 -9.38 1.59 19.66
C HIS A 16 -10.46 2.33 18.87
N ASN A 17 -11.69 2.11 19.32
CA ASN A 17 -12.83 2.99 19.13
C ASN A 17 -12.52 4.35 19.73
N ILE A 18 -12.56 5.41 18.92
CA ILE A 18 -12.94 6.75 19.38
C ILE A 18 -13.88 7.33 18.31
N TYR A 19 -15.18 7.16 18.54
CA TYR A 19 -16.20 8.04 17.99
C TYR A 19 -16.11 9.40 18.69
N PRO A 20 -16.45 10.48 17.98
CA PRO A 20 -17.60 11.26 18.44
C PRO A 20 -18.73 11.25 17.42
N GLN A 21 -19.93 10.87 17.90
CA GLN A 21 -21.19 11.23 17.28
C GLN A 21 -21.38 12.75 17.44
N ASP A 22 -21.76 13.43 16.36
CA ASP A 22 -22.95 14.29 16.31
C ASP A 22 -22.96 15.15 15.04
N LEU A 23 -23.68 14.68 14.03
CA LEU A 23 -24.79 15.40 13.39
C LEU A 23 -25.17 14.66 12.11
N VAL A 24 -26.24 13.87 12.25
CA VAL A 24 -27.00 13.33 11.14
C VAL A 24 -27.62 14.52 10.39
N PHE A 25 -27.09 14.85 9.22
CA PHE A 25 -27.91 15.33 8.12
C PHE A 25 -27.73 14.38 6.96
N SER A 26 -28.74 13.52 6.83
CA SER A 26 -28.87 12.55 5.76
C SER A 26 -28.93 13.28 4.42
N SER A 27 -27.97 13.00 3.54
CA SER A 27 -28.12 13.10 2.09
C SER A 27 -27.21 12.04 1.51
N GLY A 28 -27.81 10.93 1.10
CA GLY A 28 -27.09 9.76 0.62
C GLY A 28 -26.30 10.07 -0.64
N MET A 29 -25.00 9.75 -0.62
CA MET A 29 -24.25 9.45 -1.84
C MET A 29 -23.92 7.96 -1.81
N GLY A 30 -24.65 7.18 -2.60
CA GLY A 30 -24.23 5.83 -2.95
C GLY A 30 -23.02 5.90 -3.87
N ILE A 31 -22.00 5.13 -3.55
CA ILE A 31 -20.82 4.89 -4.39
C ILE A 31 -21.11 3.56 -5.12
N ASP A 32 -20.98 3.52 -6.44
CA ASP A 32 -21.04 2.27 -7.19
C ASP A 32 -19.68 1.53 -7.12
N ASP A 33 -19.68 0.22 -7.36
CA ASP A 33 -18.52 -0.68 -7.19
C ASP A 33 -17.30 -0.34 -8.09
N ASN A 34 -17.35 0.74 -8.87
CA ASN A 34 -16.29 1.24 -9.73
C ASN A 34 -15.67 2.59 -9.29
N GLY A 35 -16.11 3.17 -8.17
CA GLY A 35 -15.39 4.28 -7.52
C GLY A 35 -15.41 5.64 -8.24
N PHE A 36 -16.43 5.93 -9.05
CA PHE A 36 -16.64 7.25 -9.65
C PHE A 36 -17.73 8.06 -8.90
N PRO A 37 -17.55 9.38 -8.70
CA PRO A 37 -18.60 10.20 -8.12
C PRO A 37 -19.69 10.49 -9.16
N VAL A 38 -20.93 10.11 -8.85
CA VAL A 38 -22.13 10.51 -9.61
C VAL A 38 -22.32 12.02 -9.45
N PHE A 39 -22.12 12.76 -10.54
CA PHE A 39 -22.46 14.18 -10.64
C PHE A 39 -23.96 14.30 -10.91
N GLN A 40 -24.72 14.80 -9.93
CA GLN A 40 -26.09 15.23 -10.17
C GLN A 40 -26.05 16.68 -10.66
N ASP A 41 -26.33 16.88 -11.95
CA ASP A 41 -26.48 18.18 -12.57
C ASP A 41 -27.59 18.99 -11.87
N TYR A 42 -27.19 19.91 -11.00
CA TYR A 42 -28.02 21.00 -10.50
C TYR A 42 -27.67 22.30 -11.26
N SER A 43 -27.80 22.25 -12.58
CA SER A 43 -27.71 23.42 -13.44
C SER A 43 -29.01 23.55 -14.21
N ASN A 44 -30.03 24.22 -13.64
CA ASN A 44 -31.07 24.98 -14.38
C ASN A 44 -32.23 25.42 -13.47
N GLN A 45 -32.00 26.38 -12.55
CA GLN A 45 -33.13 27.04 -11.88
C GLN A 45 -32.95 28.53 -11.56
N ALA A 46 -32.01 29.22 -12.21
CA ALA A 46 -31.73 30.64 -11.92
C ALA A 46 -32.29 31.66 -12.94
N TYR A 47 -33.03 31.25 -13.98
CA TYR A 47 -33.63 32.18 -14.96
C TYR A 47 -35.15 32.32 -14.80
N LYS A 48 -35.68 32.58 -13.59
CA LYS A 48 -37.12 32.81 -13.42
C LYS A 48 -37.54 34.07 -12.67
N LEU A 49 -36.63 35.02 -12.44
CA LEU A 49 -36.99 36.30 -11.82
C LEU A 49 -36.59 37.49 -12.70
N LEU A 50 -37.23 37.61 -13.86
CA LEU A 50 -37.44 38.93 -14.47
C LEU A 50 -38.96 39.14 -14.66
N PRO A 51 -39.56 40.20 -14.09
CA PRO A 51 -40.93 40.55 -14.41
C PRO A 51 -41.00 41.10 -15.85
N PRO A 52 -42.13 40.90 -16.56
CA PRO A 52 -42.29 41.45 -17.90
C PRO A 52 -42.38 42.98 -17.85
N ILE A 53 -41.52 43.64 -18.62
CA ILE A 53 -41.63 45.08 -18.88
C ILE A 53 -42.90 45.27 -19.72
N SER A 54 -43.91 45.89 -19.11
CA SER A 54 -45.11 46.31 -19.81
C SER A 54 -44.79 47.62 -20.54
N THR A 55 -44.54 47.54 -21.86
CA THR A 55 -44.42 48.74 -22.70
C THR A 55 -45.82 49.32 -22.92
N THR A 56 -46.12 50.43 -22.26
CA THR A 56 -47.31 51.24 -22.56
C THR A 56 -47.02 52.07 -23.81
N THR A 57 -47.56 51.67 -24.95
CA THR A 57 -47.51 52.43 -26.21
C THR A 57 -48.33 53.70 -26.05
N ILE A 58 -47.67 54.86 -25.90
CA ILE A 58 -48.34 56.16 -25.97
C ILE A 58 -48.62 56.44 -27.45
N ASN A 59 -49.88 56.26 -27.85
CA ASN A 59 -50.37 56.63 -29.18
C ASN A 59 -50.65 58.14 -29.20
N THR A 60 -49.70 58.94 -29.69
CA THR A 60 -49.94 60.37 -29.92
C THR A 60 -50.65 60.55 -31.26
N GLN A 61 -51.98 60.61 -31.23
CA GLN A 61 -52.76 61.09 -32.37
C GLN A 61 -52.56 62.61 -32.48
N SER A 62 -51.85 63.02 -33.54
CA SER A 62 -51.74 64.41 -33.96
C SER A 62 -53.10 64.90 -34.48
N ALA A 63 -53.77 65.73 -33.69
CA ALA A 63 -54.88 66.55 -34.18
C ALA A 63 -54.30 67.81 -34.86
N ALA A 64 -54.10 67.73 -36.17
CA ALA A 64 -53.86 68.90 -37.00
C ALA A 64 -55.21 69.52 -37.36
N GLY A 65 -55.46 70.73 -36.85
CA GLY A 65 -56.58 71.55 -37.28
C GLY A 65 -56.80 72.70 -36.33
N LEU A 66 -56.25 73.87 -36.65
CA LEU A 66 -56.74 75.18 -36.21
C LEU A 66 -56.15 76.25 -37.15
N SER A 67 -56.98 76.71 -38.08
CA SER A 67 -56.84 77.94 -38.81
C SER A 67 -57.35 79.11 -37.96
N SER A 68 -56.58 80.17 -37.75
CA SER A 68 -57.06 81.58 -37.69
C SER A 68 -55.95 82.60 -37.40
N SER A 69 -56.15 83.78 -37.97
CA SER A 69 -55.29 84.97 -38.11
C SER A 69 -54.98 85.73 -36.78
N PRO A 70 -54.12 86.77 -36.79
CA PRO A 70 -53.44 87.27 -35.59
C PRO A 70 -54.18 88.43 -34.90
N SER A 71 -54.32 88.37 -33.58
CA SER A 71 -54.41 89.55 -32.70
C SER A 71 -54.23 89.13 -31.23
N SER A 72 -53.34 89.83 -30.51
CA SER A 72 -53.08 89.74 -29.06
C SER A 72 -52.77 88.35 -28.46
N SER A 73 -51.58 87.79 -28.72
CA SER A 73 -51.16 86.46 -28.21
C SER A 73 -49.97 86.44 -27.25
N THR A 74 -49.36 87.58 -26.92
CA THR A 74 -48.10 87.64 -26.15
C THR A 74 -48.19 87.08 -24.73
N GLY A 75 -49.33 87.19 -24.04
CA GLY A 75 -49.53 86.63 -22.68
C GLY A 75 -49.79 85.12 -22.64
N LEU A 76 -50.44 84.57 -23.67
CA LEU A 76 -50.75 83.13 -23.74
C LEU A 76 -49.53 82.29 -24.17
N LEU A 77 -48.65 82.86 -24.99
CA LEU A 77 -47.38 82.19 -25.35
C LEU A 77 -46.40 82.12 -24.18
N LEU A 78 -46.40 83.13 -23.30
CA LEU A 78 -45.54 83.14 -22.12
C LEU A 78 -45.98 82.10 -21.08
N SER A 79 -47.29 82.01 -20.80
CA SER A 79 -47.86 80.99 -19.90
C SER A 79 -47.71 79.56 -20.44
N SER A 80 -47.86 79.38 -21.75
CA SER A 80 -47.60 78.11 -22.43
C SER A 80 -46.13 77.69 -22.28
N MET A 81 -45.18 78.63 -22.46
CA MET A 81 -43.76 78.34 -22.33
C MET A 81 -43.35 77.97 -20.90
N GLU A 82 -43.90 78.62 -19.88
CA GLU A 82 -43.66 78.26 -18.46
C GLU A 82 -44.19 76.86 -18.12
N PHE A 83 -45.35 76.47 -18.67
CA PHE A 83 -45.87 75.11 -18.53
C PHE A 83 -44.97 74.08 -19.22
N PHE A 84 -44.50 74.35 -20.44
CA PHE A 84 -43.55 73.47 -21.13
C PHE A 84 -42.22 73.36 -20.39
N GLN A 85 -41.73 74.44 -19.79
CA GLN A 85 -40.51 74.43 -18.97
C GLN A 85 -40.69 73.56 -17.71
N SER A 86 -41.83 73.70 -17.02
CA SER A 86 -42.16 72.89 -15.84
C SER A 86 -42.34 71.41 -16.19
N LEU A 87 -43.00 71.11 -17.31
CA LEU A 87 -43.16 69.74 -17.81
C LEU A 87 -41.80 69.15 -18.19
N ALA A 88 -40.93 69.90 -18.86
CA ALA A 88 -39.58 69.47 -19.20
C ALA A 88 -38.74 69.17 -17.94
N THR A 89 -38.83 69.99 -16.90
CA THR A 89 -38.13 69.73 -15.63
C THR A 89 -38.64 68.49 -14.90
N GLU A 90 -39.95 68.25 -14.92
CA GLU A 90 -40.50 67.03 -14.30
C GLU A 90 -40.15 65.78 -15.12
N LEU A 91 -40.12 65.87 -16.45
CA LEU A 91 -39.67 64.78 -17.31
C LEU A 91 -38.18 64.45 -17.10
N GLU A 92 -37.31 65.46 -16.95
CA GLU A 92 -35.90 65.22 -16.63
C GLU A 92 -35.70 64.67 -15.21
N LYS A 93 -36.52 65.11 -14.25
CA LYS A 93 -36.53 64.51 -12.92
C LYS A 93 -36.94 63.04 -12.96
N GLN A 94 -38.03 62.70 -13.65
CA GLN A 94 -38.44 61.31 -13.82
C GLN A 94 -37.37 60.48 -14.54
N ARG A 95 -36.73 61.05 -15.57
CA ARG A 95 -35.62 60.40 -16.28
C ARG A 95 -34.45 60.10 -15.35
N THR A 96 -34.02 61.06 -14.55
CA THR A 96 -32.89 60.87 -13.61
C THR A 96 -33.24 59.94 -12.45
N GLU A 97 -34.49 59.92 -11.97
CA GLU A 97 -34.98 58.96 -10.98
C GLU A 97 -34.95 57.53 -11.53
N ILE A 98 -35.40 57.34 -12.78
CA ILE A 98 -35.33 56.04 -13.48
C ILE A 98 -33.87 55.61 -13.66
N ASP A 99 -33.00 56.51 -14.13
CA ASP A 99 -31.58 56.20 -14.31
C ASP A 99 -30.90 55.82 -12.98
N SER A 100 -31.20 56.55 -11.90
CA SER A 100 -30.71 56.24 -10.54
C SER A 100 -31.21 54.87 -10.06
N TYR A 101 -32.50 54.58 -10.24
CA TYR A 101 -33.06 53.28 -9.89
C TYR A 101 -32.40 52.14 -10.67
N LEU A 102 -32.21 52.30 -11.98
CA LEU A 102 -31.54 51.32 -12.84
C LEU A 102 -30.09 51.10 -12.38
N GLN A 103 -29.36 52.16 -12.02
CA GLN A 103 -28.00 52.04 -11.49
C GLN A 103 -27.97 51.23 -10.19
N ILE A 104 -28.86 51.51 -9.24
CA ILE A 104 -28.94 50.80 -7.96
C ILE A 104 -29.24 49.30 -8.19
N GLN A 105 -30.16 48.96 -9.08
CA GLN A 105 -30.48 47.56 -9.38
C GLN A 105 -29.32 46.84 -10.07
N ASN A 106 -28.66 47.50 -11.03
CA ASN A 106 -27.47 46.94 -11.69
C ASN A 106 -26.33 46.71 -10.70
N GLU A 107 -26.10 47.63 -9.76
CA GLU A 107 -25.07 47.48 -8.73
C GLU A 107 -25.38 46.31 -7.80
N LYS A 108 -26.64 46.20 -7.34
CA LYS A 108 -27.08 45.06 -6.52
C LYS A 108 -26.86 43.72 -7.24
N LEU A 109 -27.24 43.64 -8.52
CA LEU A 109 -27.02 42.44 -9.32
C LEU A 109 -25.53 42.11 -9.45
N ARG A 110 -24.70 43.12 -9.73
CA ARG A 110 -23.23 42.96 -9.83
C ARG A 110 -22.64 42.41 -8.53
N MET A 111 -23.05 42.94 -7.39
CA MET A 111 -22.59 42.48 -6.08
C MET A 111 -22.97 41.02 -5.81
N VAL A 112 -24.21 40.62 -6.11
CA VAL A 112 -24.65 39.22 -5.93
C VAL A 112 -23.89 38.28 -6.85
N LEU A 113 -23.70 38.62 -8.12
CA LEU A 113 -22.94 37.81 -9.07
C LEU A 113 -21.47 37.68 -8.67
N GLN A 114 -20.85 38.79 -8.23
CA GLN A 114 -19.46 38.78 -7.77
C GLN A 114 -19.30 37.94 -6.51
N GLU A 115 -20.24 38.03 -5.56
CA GLU A 115 -20.23 37.23 -4.35
C GLU A 115 -20.43 35.74 -4.65
N GLU A 116 -21.38 35.40 -5.54
CA GLU A 116 -21.61 34.02 -5.98
C GLU A 116 -20.36 33.43 -6.66
N THR A 117 -19.73 34.20 -7.56
CA THR A 117 -18.48 33.81 -8.23
C THR A 117 -17.34 33.61 -7.20
N ARG A 118 -17.24 34.50 -6.20
CA ARG A 118 -16.24 34.41 -5.13
C ARG A 118 -16.43 33.15 -4.29
N GLN A 119 -17.67 32.85 -3.91
CA GLN A 119 -18.02 31.66 -3.13
C GLN A 119 -17.72 30.39 -3.91
N ASN A 120 -18.12 30.34 -5.19
CA ASN A 120 -17.80 29.22 -6.09
C ASN A 120 -16.28 29.02 -6.23
N GLY A 121 -15.52 30.11 -6.37
CA GLY A 121 -14.05 30.06 -6.43
C GLY A 121 -13.43 29.43 -5.17
N ILE A 122 -13.90 29.81 -3.98
CA ILE A 122 -13.40 29.26 -2.71
C ILE A 122 -13.73 27.77 -2.58
N VAL A 123 -14.95 27.38 -2.94
CA VAL A 123 -15.38 25.98 -2.89
C VAL A 123 -14.53 25.13 -3.84
N LEU A 124 -14.35 25.58 -5.10
CA LEU A 124 -13.49 24.90 -6.07
C LEU A 124 -12.04 24.82 -5.59
N GLN A 125 -11.49 25.89 -5.00
CA GLN A 125 -10.13 25.90 -4.47
C GLN A 125 -9.96 24.88 -3.33
N ARG A 126 -10.96 24.73 -2.46
CA ARG A 126 -10.95 23.73 -1.39
C ARG A 126 -10.93 22.32 -1.95
N TYR A 127 -11.80 22.03 -2.93
CA TYR A 127 -11.82 20.72 -3.60
C TYR A 127 -10.51 20.44 -4.34
N ALA A 128 -9.98 21.42 -5.08
CA ALA A 128 -8.71 21.31 -5.77
C ALA A 128 -7.56 21.02 -4.80
N SER A 129 -7.48 21.75 -3.69
CA SER A 129 -6.46 21.54 -2.65
C SER A 129 -6.58 20.17 -2.01
N LYS A 130 -7.81 19.72 -1.73
CA LYS A 130 -8.08 18.39 -1.17
C LYS A 130 -7.67 17.29 -2.14
N LEU A 131 -8.05 17.40 -3.41
CA LEU A 131 -7.69 16.45 -4.46
C LEU A 131 -6.17 16.39 -4.64
N MET A 132 -5.49 17.54 -4.67
CA MET A 132 -4.05 17.60 -4.79
C MET A 132 -3.32 16.94 -3.61
N SER A 133 -3.83 17.12 -2.39
CA SER A 133 -3.29 16.42 -1.21
C SER A 133 -3.47 14.90 -1.30
N PHE A 134 -4.60 14.44 -1.82
CA PHE A 134 -4.89 13.02 -2.00
C PHE A 134 -4.01 12.39 -3.09
N ILE A 135 -3.85 13.08 -4.23
CA ILE A 135 -2.95 12.66 -5.30
C ILE A 135 -1.52 12.52 -4.77
N LYS A 136 -1.01 13.54 -4.07
CA LYS A 136 0.33 13.50 -3.50
C LYS A 136 0.52 12.36 -2.49
N GLN A 137 -0.51 12.08 -1.68
CA GLN A 137 -0.47 10.94 -0.77
C GLN A 137 -0.38 9.62 -1.54
N LYS A 138 -1.18 9.44 -2.60
CA LYS A 138 -1.13 8.23 -3.43
C LYS A 138 0.19 8.07 -4.19
N GLU A 139 0.78 9.17 -4.66
CA GLU A 139 2.12 9.16 -5.27
C GLU A 139 3.18 8.68 -4.27
N ASN A 140 3.12 9.14 -3.01
CA ASN A 140 4.02 8.68 -1.96
C ASN A 140 3.82 7.20 -1.63
N ASP A 141 2.57 6.76 -1.48
CA ASP A 141 2.25 5.35 -1.22
C ASP A 141 2.78 4.45 -2.35
N LEU A 142 2.61 4.88 -3.61
CA LEU A 142 3.12 4.19 -4.79
C LEU A 142 4.65 4.16 -4.80
N ALA A 143 5.33 5.27 -4.46
CA ALA A 143 6.78 5.32 -4.37
C ALA A 143 7.32 4.34 -3.32
N VAL A 144 6.67 4.23 -2.17
CA VAL A 144 7.03 3.25 -1.13
C VAL A 144 6.83 1.82 -1.62
N ALA A 145 5.69 1.51 -2.26
CA ALA A 145 5.42 0.19 -2.81
C ALA A 145 6.44 -0.21 -3.90
N ASN A 146 6.82 0.73 -4.77
CA ASN A 146 7.84 0.53 -5.80
C ASN A 146 9.22 0.27 -5.19
N MET A 147 9.61 1.03 -4.17
CA MET A 147 10.86 0.83 -3.44
C MET A 147 10.92 -0.58 -2.84
N ARG A 148 9.84 -1.01 -2.18
CA ARG A 148 9.73 -2.36 -1.60
C ARG A 148 9.80 -3.45 -2.67
N THR A 149 9.10 -3.26 -3.79
CA THR A 149 9.13 -4.19 -4.92
C THR A 149 10.54 -4.36 -5.46
N MET A 150 11.28 -3.27 -5.65
CA MET A 150 12.67 -3.31 -6.10
C MET A 150 13.58 -4.05 -5.10
N GLN A 151 13.43 -3.77 -3.80
CA GLN A 151 14.19 -4.47 -2.74
C GLN A 151 13.93 -5.97 -2.75
N LEU A 152 12.66 -6.39 -2.86
CA LEU A 152 12.28 -7.80 -2.89
C LEU A 152 12.80 -8.50 -4.14
N GLN A 153 12.71 -7.86 -5.31
CA GLN A 153 13.30 -8.38 -6.54
C GLN A 153 14.81 -8.57 -6.42
N GLN A 154 15.51 -7.62 -5.82
CA GLN A 154 16.96 -7.73 -5.60
C GLN A 154 17.32 -8.90 -4.68
N ILE A 155 16.56 -9.10 -3.59
CA ILE A 155 16.77 -10.22 -2.66
C ILE A 155 16.50 -11.55 -3.36
N LEU A 156 15.41 -11.64 -4.13
CA LEU A 156 15.06 -12.83 -4.90
C LEU A 156 16.17 -13.18 -5.90
N LEU A 157 16.66 -12.19 -6.65
CA LEU A 157 17.76 -12.38 -7.60
C LEU A 157 19.02 -12.88 -6.91
N ARG A 158 19.41 -12.28 -5.78
CA ARG A 158 20.57 -12.72 -4.99
C ARG A 158 20.42 -14.17 -4.54
N SER A 159 19.30 -14.51 -3.91
CA SER A 159 19.02 -15.87 -3.42
C SER A 159 19.00 -16.89 -4.56
N ASN A 160 18.45 -16.53 -5.73
CA ASN A 160 18.44 -17.39 -6.92
C ASN A 160 19.86 -17.67 -7.44
N MET A 161 20.71 -16.63 -7.49
CA MET A 161 22.12 -16.78 -7.89
C MET A 161 22.90 -17.67 -6.92
N GLU A 162 22.72 -17.47 -5.60
CA GLU A 162 23.34 -18.32 -4.57
C GLU A 162 22.89 -19.77 -4.69
N SER A 163 21.58 -20.03 -4.83
CA SER A 163 21.03 -21.38 -5.01
C SER A 163 21.61 -22.08 -6.25
N LYS A 164 21.73 -21.35 -7.37
CA LYS A 164 22.37 -21.87 -8.60
C LYS A 164 23.86 -22.17 -8.39
N ALA A 165 24.59 -21.29 -7.71
CA ALA A 165 26.00 -21.51 -7.42
C ALA A 165 26.21 -22.75 -6.54
N TRP A 166 25.42 -22.90 -5.49
CA TRP A 166 25.45 -24.09 -4.62
C TRP A 166 25.10 -25.37 -5.39
N LYS A 167 24.08 -25.32 -6.25
CA LYS A 167 23.73 -26.47 -7.11
C LYS A 167 24.89 -26.85 -8.03
N SER A 168 25.53 -25.89 -8.68
CA SER A 168 26.69 -26.14 -9.54
C SER A 168 27.84 -26.77 -8.76
N LYS A 169 28.12 -26.27 -7.56
CA LYS A 169 29.19 -26.83 -6.71
C LYS A 169 28.87 -28.25 -6.25
N ALA A 170 27.62 -28.53 -5.89
CA ALA A 170 27.19 -29.88 -5.53
C ALA A 170 27.39 -30.87 -6.69
N LEU A 171 27.03 -30.48 -7.92
CA LEU A 171 27.22 -31.32 -9.11
C LEU A 171 28.71 -31.58 -9.44
N GLU A 172 29.56 -30.56 -9.31
CA GLU A 172 31.01 -30.72 -9.48
C GLU A 172 31.61 -31.67 -8.43
N ASN A 173 31.16 -31.55 -7.18
CA ASN A 173 31.57 -32.42 -6.09
C ASN A 173 31.10 -33.86 -6.33
N GLU A 174 29.86 -34.05 -6.80
CA GLU A 174 29.31 -35.37 -7.15
C GLU A 174 30.14 -36.05 -8.25
N SER A 175 30.46 -35.32 -9.34
CA SER A 175 31.34 -35.81 -10.41
C SER A 175 32.72 -36.21 -9.89
N SER A 176 33.28 -35.40 -8.98
CA SER A 176 34.58 -35.69 -8.34
C SER A 176 34.52 -36.95 -7.49
N VAL A 177 33.48 -37.13 -6.66
CA VAL A 177 33.26 -38.33 -5.84
C VAL A 177 33.07 -39.56 -6.72
N MET A 178 32.30 -39.45 -7.81
CA MET A 178 32.10 -40.54 -8.76
C MET A 178 33.43 -40.96 -9.42
N ASN A 179 34.27 -39.99 -9.83
CA ASN A 179 35.59 -40.27 -10.39
C ASN A 179 36.50 -41.00 -9.39
N LEU A 180 36.55 -40.53 -8.15
CA LEU A 180 37.35 -41.15 -7.09
C LEU A 180 36.84 -42.55 -6.75
N THR A 181 35.52 -42.74 -6.69
CA THR A 181 34.89 -44.05 -6.46
C THR A 181 35.26 -45.03 -7.58
N ASN A 182 35.21 -44.60 -8.84
CA ASN A 182 35.64 -45.40 -9.97
C ASN A 182 37.12 -45.77 -9.89
N LYS A 183 38.00 -44.83 -9.51
CA LYS A 183 39.43 -45.11 -9.30
C LYS A 183 39.67 -46.12 -8.17
N LEU A 184 38.95 -46.00 -7.05
CA LEU A 184 39.04 -46.96 -5.95
C LEU A 184 38.60 -48.36 -6.38
N ASN A 185 37.50 -48.47 -7.15
CA ASN A 185 37.05 -49.74 -7.68
C ASN A 185 38.08 -50.36 -8.64
N GLN A 186 38.72 -49.57 -9.51
CA GLN A 186 39.80 -50.06 -10.38
C GLN A 186 41.01 -50.58 -9.58
N VAL A 187 41.43 -49.87 -8.52
CA VAL A 187 42.53 -50.34 -7.67
C VAL A 187 42.13 -51.62 -6.93
N LYS A 188 40.89 -51.69 -6.42
CA LYS A 188 40.35 -52.89 -5.78
C LYS A 188 40.35 -54.09 -6.72
N GLU A 189 39.88 -53.93 -7.96
CA GLU A 189 39.92 -54.98 -8.97
C GLU A 189 41.36 -55.42 -9.28
N LYS A 190 42.30 -54.47 -9.44
CA LYS A 190 43.73 -54.80 -9.65
C LYS A 190 44.33 -55.59 -8.48
N ILE A 191 43.99 -55.26 -7.23
CA ILE A 191 44.45 -56.01 -6.05
C ILE A 191 43.88 -57.43 -6.06
N LEU A 192 42.58 -57.58 -6.34
CA LEU A 192 41.94 -58.90 -6.43
C LEU A 192 42.53 -59.76 -7.54
N LEU A 193 42.87 -59.16 -8.68
CA LEU A 193 43.53 -59.87 -9.79
C LEU A 193 44.99 -60.24 -9.47
N SER A 194 45.72 -59.38 -8.74
CA SER A 194 47.10 -59.64 -8.31
C SER A 194 47.20 -60.67 -7.18
N GLN A 195 46.16 -60.86 -6.36
CA GLN A 195 46.10 -61.92 -5.34
C GLN A 195 45.84 -63.30 -5.94
N ASN A 196 45.35 -63.38 -7.18
CA ASN A 196 45.10 -64.64 -7.88
C ASN A 196 46.29 -65.13 -8.73
N SER A 197 47.45 -64.45 -8.69
CA SER A 197 48.64 -64.80 -9.48
C SER A 197 49.84 -65.27 -8.65
N VAL A 198 49.66 -65.62 -7.37
CA VAL A 198 50.68 -66.32 -6.58
C VAL A 198 50.00 -67.42 -5.76
N GLN A 199 49.93 -68.62 -6.34
CA GLN A 199 49.98 -69.84 -5.55
C GLN A 199 51.38 -69.90 -4.94
N ASP A 200 51.47 -69.68 -3.64
CA ASP A 200 52.08 -70.62 -2.70
C ASP A 200 52.23 -70.00 -1.30
N GLU A 201 52.00 -70.87 -0.31
CA GLU A 201 52.30 -70.74 1.12
C GLU A 201 51.40 -69.84 1.98
N GLU A 202 50.49 -70.56 2.66
CA GLU A 202 49.85 -70.28 3.94
C GLU A 202 50.27 -68.99 4.68
N SER A 203 49.36 -68.02 4.71
CA SER A 203 49.32 -67.07 5.83
C SER A 203 47.88 -66.80 6.21
N TYR A 204 47.43 -67.66 7.13
CA TYR A 204 46.36 -67.40 8.06
C TYR A 204 46.63 -66.06 8.80
N CYS A 205 46.08 -64.97 8.27
CA CYS A 205 45.91 -63.74 9.03
C CYS A 205 44.42 -63.52 9.20
N GLY A 206 43.94 -63.95 10.38
CA GLY A 206 42.55 -63.88 10.77
C GLY A 206 42.01 -62.45 10.68
N SER A 207 41.20 -62.19 9.66
CA SER A 207 40.17 -61.16 9.74
C SER A 207 39.06 -61.72 10.63
N SER A 208 39.38 -61.75 11.92
CA SER A 208 38.37 -61.87 12.95
C SER A 208 37.25 -60.91 12.59
N SER A 209 36.08 -61.46 12.33
CA SER A 209 34.81 -60.80 12.50
C SER A 209 34.75 -60.30 13.95
N MET A 210 35.42 -59.18 14.19
CA MET A 210 35.32 -58.40 15.42
C MET A 210 33.93 -57.78 15.37
N THR A 211 32.94 -58.62 15.66
CA THR A 211 31.83 -58.27 16.53
C THR A 211 32.37 -57.25 17.51
N LYS A 212 32.06 -55.97 17.25
CA LYS A 212 32.50 -54.86 18.08
C LYS A 212 31.90 -55.12 19.45
N ARG A 213 32.64 -55.82 20.32
CA ARG A 213 32.28 -56.01 21.70
C ARG A 213 32.23 -54.60 22.28
N ASN A 214 31.03 -54.18 22.66
CA ASN A 214 30.77 -52.90 23.31
C ASN A 214 31.37 -52.94 24.71
N ASN A 215 32.69 -53.07 24.84
CA ASN A 215 33.39 -53.15 26.12
C ASN A 215 33.79 -51.75 26.57
N CYS A 216 33.70 -51.54 27.89
CA CYS A 216 34.10 -50.32 28.57
C CYS A 216 35.52 -49.93 28.17
N LYS A 217 35.69 -48.69 27.71
CA LYS A 217 37.00 -48.19 27.26
C LYS A 217 37.99 -47.91 28.39
N VAL A 218 37.56 -48.06 29.64
CA VAL A 218 38.39 -47.82 30.83
C VAL A 218 38.91 -49.14 31.41
N CYS A 219 38.02 -50.08 31.75
CA CYS A 219 38.44 -51.37 32.32
C CYS A 219 38.55 -52.51 31.30
N ASN A 220 37.98 -52.36 30.11
CA ASN A 220 37.87 -53.38 29.05
C ASN A 220 37.25 -54.73 29.47
N ALA A 221 36.75 -54.85 30.70
CA ALA A 221 36.24 -56.07 31.31
C ALA A 221 34.71 -56.19 31.22
N HIS A 222 33.99 -55.07 31.34
CA HIS A 222 32.52 -55.04 31.31
C HIS A 222 32.00 -54.38 30.04
N SER A 223 30.74 -54.60 29.70
CA SER A 223 30.09 -53.89 28.60
C SER A 223 29.88 -52.40 28.91
N THR A 224 29.84 -51.57 27.87
CA THR A 224 29.46 -50.16 27.97
C THR A 224 27.97 -50.04 28.19
N CYS A 225 27.56 -49.40 29.29
CA CYS A 225 26.17 -49.17 29.63
C CYS A 225 25.87 -47.72 30.02
N VAL A 226 26.85 -46.81 29.98
CA VAL A 226 26.68 -45.42 30.43
C VAL A 226 26.87 -44.40 29.31
N ILE A 227 25.89 -43.50 29.17
CA ILE A 227 25.91 -42.32 28.30
C ILE A 227 26.34 -41.08 29.10
N PHE A 228 27.27 -40.29 28.56
CA PHE A 228 27.73 -39.01 29.13
C PHE A 228 27.02 -37.80 28.50
N PHE A 229 26.55 -36.85 29.31
CA PHE A 229 25.99 -35.57 28.85
C PHE A 229 26.97 -34.41 29.07
N PRO A 230 27.05 -33.45 28.13
CA PRO A 230 26.18 -33.25 26.94
C PRO A 230 26.60 -34.01 25.67
N CYS A 231 27.74 -34.72 25.65
CA CYS A 231 28.30 -35.29 24.42
C CYS A 231 27.63 -36.56 23.88
N ARG A 232 26.71 -37.17 24.64
CA ARG A 232 25.93 -38.38 24.31
C ARG A 232 26.75 -39.63 23.94
N HIS A 233 27.99 -39.72 24.40
CA HIS A 233 28.87 -40.85 24.11
C HIS A 233 28.64 -42.02 25.08
N LEU A 234 28.42 -43.22 24.53
CA LEU A 234 28.35 -44.50 25.26
C LEU A 234 29.74 -45.14 25.28
N CYS A 235 30.44 -45.10 26.41
CA CYS A 235 31.87 -45.48 26.42
C CYS A 235 32.40 -46.15 27.70
N CYS A 236 31.63 -46.20 28.79
CA CYS A 236 32.05 -46.90 30.00
C CYS A 236 30.96 -47.78 30.62
N CYS A 237 31.37 -48.67 31.53
CA CYS A 237 30.46 -49.42 32.41
C CYS A 237 30.12 -48.59 33.66
N LYS A 238 29.14 -49.07 34.44
CA LYS A 238 28.68 -48.38 35.65
C LYS A 238 29.75 -48.23 36.73
N ALA A 239 30.62 -49.23 36.91
CA ALA A 239 31.71 -49.16 37.90
C ALA A 239 32.77 -48.10 37.54
N CYS A 240 33.07 -47.94 36.25
CA CYS A 240 34.04 -46.94 35.80
C CYS A 240 33.45 -45.52 35.78
N GLU A 241 32.14 -45.37 35.57
CA GLU A 241 31.44 -44.07 35.53
C GLU A 241 31.68 -43.20 36.77
N ALA A 242 31.66 -43.82 37.96
CA ALA A 242 31.83 -43.14 39.25
C ALA A 242 33.18 -42.40 39.38
N HIS A 243 34.21 -42.83 38.64
CA HIS A 243 35.56 -42.28 38.71
C HIS A 243 35.89 -41.33 37.55
N LEU A 244 34.93 -41.08 36.65
CA LEU A 244 35.12 -40.28 35.45
C LEU A 244 34.46 -38.90 35.58
N VAL A 245 35.28 -37.86 35.44
CA VAL A 245 34.84 -36.45 35.41
C VAL A 245 34.69 -35.94 33.96
N PHE A 246 35.31 -36.62 32.99
CA PHE A 246 35.26 -36.27 31.57
C PHE A 246 34.91 -37.50 30.73
N CYS A 247 34.32 -37.27 29.55
CA CYS A 247 34.07 -38.32 28.59
C CYS A 247 35.40 -38.87 28.01
N PRO A 248 35.70 -40.17 28.12
CA PRO A 248 36.90 -40.78 27.54
C PRO A 248 37.04 -40.66 26.01
N LEU A 249 35.96 -40.38 25.28
CA LEU A 249 36.00 -40.28 23.81
C LEU A 249 36.29 -38.87 23.30
N CYS A 250 35.65 -37.86 23.88
CA CYS A 250 35.72 -36.48 23.38
C CYS A 250 36.18 -35.45 24.42
N GLN A 251 36.55 -35.91 25.62
CA GLN A 251 37.07 -35.10 26.72
C GLN A 251 36.12 -33.99 27.22
N THR A 252 34.85 -34.05 26.85
CA THR A 252 33.82 -33.15 27.38
C THR A 252 33.59 -33.42 28.87
N VAL A 253 33.47 -32.35 29.68
CA VAL A 253 33.13 -32.45 31.10
C VAL A 253 31.79 -33.15 31.29
N LYS A 254 31.74 -34.14 32.19
CA LYS A 254 30.52 -34.85 32.58
C LYS A 254 29.64 -33.91 33.40
N GLN A 255 28.49 -33.52 32.86
CA GLN A 255 27.45 -32.83 33.62
C GLN A 255 26.53 -33.84 34.31
N GLU A 256 26.04 -34.80 33.54
CA GLU A 256 25.20 -35.90 34.00
C GLU A 256 25.57 -37.18 33.24
N SER A 257 25.19 -38.33 33.79
CA SER A 257 25.33 -39.62 33.12
C SER A 257 24.15 -40.52 33.38
N MET A 258 23.74 -41.27 32.36
CA MET A 258 22.59 -42.16 32.40
C MET A 258 23.03 -43.58 32.06
N GLU A 259 22.59 -44.54 32.87
CA GLU A 259 22.77 -45.96 32.58
C GLU A 259 21.64 -46.48 31.69
N ILE A 260 22.01 -47.26 30.68
CA ILE A 260 21.09 -47.93 29.77
C ILE A 260 21.22 -49.44 29.96
N PHE A 261 20.06 -50.11 30.02
CA PHE A 261 20.00 -51.57 30.03
C PHE A 261 19.93 -52.06 28.58
N LEU A 262 21.05 -52.57 28.08
CA LEU A 262 21.11 -53.29 26.82
C LEU A 262 20.73 -54.74 27.12
N GLY A 263 19.46 -55.10 26.87
CA GLY A 263 18.92 -56.44 27.04
C GLY A 263 19.50 -57.46 26.06
#